data_AF-A0A090LEJ4-F1
#
_entry.id   AF-A0A090LEJ4-F1
#
_cell.length_a   1.000
_cell.length_b   1.000
_cell.length_c   1.000
_cell.angle_alpha   90.00
_cell.angle_beta   90.00
_cell.angle_gamma   90.00
#
_symmetry.space_group_name_H-M   'P 1'
#
loop_
_entity.id
_entity.type
_entity.pdbx_description
1 polymer ?
#
loop_
_entity_poly.entity_id
_entity_poly.type
_entity_poly.pdbx_seq_one_letter_code
_entity_poly.pdbx_strand_id
1 'polypeptide(L)'
;MVLLLKKFQGLSNAIRRASSSDAFKLTEFSEKYLGYRKAEFTEKMTFLDSTKDKAIPIYRITNSEGKFTDPSQDPKFSKEEALKMYKSMTLLNTMDKILYDSQRQGRISFYMTSFGEEANHVGSAAALQPEDLVYGQYRETGVLLYRGFSVQQCMHQCYGNEKDIGKGKQMPVHYGSKDINFVTISSPLTTQLPQAVGSAYAFKREKSGKVVCVYFGDGAASEGDAHAAFNFAATLKCPIIFFCRNNGYAISTPTDEQYAGDGIAGKGPGYGLHTIRVDGNDLFAVYNAMKEARNLALENKPVLIEAMTYRIGHHSTSDDSTAYRTQDEINQWMEKDNTINRFYQYLISNNYWSEEEDKKWIKDARKEVLTAFNNAEKVKKAHPNDMFNDVYHELPDHIKKQMDEMNEHLKNYGQHYPLDQHSPSK
;
A
#
# COMPACT_ATOMS: atom_id res chain seq x y z
N MET A 1 -9.29 -73.38 -9.60
CA MET A 1 -10.20 -72.72 -10.56
C MET A 1 -11.30 -71.90 -9.84
N VAL A 2 -10.98 -71.22 -8.73
CA VAL A 2 -11.89 -70.30 -8.01
C VAL A 2 -11.03 -69.24 -7.33
N LEU A 3 -10.47 -68.29 -8.09
CA LEU A 3 -9.81 -67.09 -7.52
C LEU A 3 -9.58 -65.95 -8.52
N LEU A 4 -10.19 -65.99 -9.73
CA LEU A 4 -10.07 -64.92 -10.74
C LEU A 4 -11.34 -64.08 -10.96
N LEU A 5 -12.40 -64.27 -10.18
CA LEU A 5 -13.71 -63.65 -10.42
C LEU A 5 -14.03 -62.39 -9.57
N LYS A 6 -13.06 -61.82 -8.85
CA LYS A 6 -13.29 -60.65 -7.97
C LYS A 6 -12.70 -59.32 -8.44
N LYS A 7 -12.19 -59.21 -9.67
CA LYS A 7 -11.60 -57.95 -10.20
C LYS A 7 -12.45 -57.18 -11.22
N PHE A 8 -13.68 -57.60 -11.51
CA PHE A 8 -14.53 -56.93 -12.52
C PHE A 8 -15.93 -56.50 -12.02
N GLN A 9 -16.10 -56.24 -10.72
CA GLN A 9 -17.38 -55.73 -10.16
C GLN A 9 -17.31 -54.29 -9.63
N GLY A 10 -16.19 -53.58 -9.79
CA GLY A 10 -16.05 -52.18 -9.34
C GLY A 10 -16.24 -51.12 -10.43
N LEU A 11 -16.35 -51.51 -11.70
CA LEU A 11 -16.32 -50.58 -12.85
C LEU A 11 -17.69 -50.39 -13.54
N SER A 12 -18.79 -50.89 -12.98
CA SER A 12 -20.05 -51.04 -13.72
C SER A 12 -21.16 -50.01 -13.45
N ASN A 13 -20.96 -48.96 -12.64
CA ASN A 13 -22.05 -47.99 -12.35
C ASN A 13 -21.74 -46.51 -12.61
N ALA A 14 -20.60 -46.15 -13.21
CA ALA A 14 -20.23 -44.76 -13.45
C ALA A 14 -20.46 -44.25 -14.90
N ILE A 15 -21.06 -45.07 -15.78
CA ILE A 15 -21.61 -44.58 -17.06
C ILE A 15 -23.10 -44.28 -16.84
N ARG A 16 -23.40 -43.32 -15.96
CA ARG A 16 -24.70 -42.63 -16.04
C ARG A 16 -24.62 -41.79 -17.31
N ARG A 17 -25.43 -42.18 -18.31
CA ARG A 17 -25.60 -41.47 -19.58
C ARG A 17 -25.82 -39.98 -19.30
N ALA A 18 -24.82 -39.13 -19.50
CA ALA A 18 -25.07 -37.72 -19.67
C ALA A 18 -26.02 -37.61 -20.87
N SER A 19 -27.23 -37.13 -20.63
CA SER A 19 -28.15 -36.87 -21.72
C SER A 19 -27.54 -35.80 -22.64
N SER A 20 -27.94 -35.76 -23.92
CA SER A 20 -27.55 -34.66 -24.81
C SER A 20 -27.90 -33.29 -24.20
N SER A 21 -28.97 -33.21 -23.41
CA SER A 21 -29.33 -32.01 -22.64
C SER A 21 -28.36 -31.68 -21.49
N ASP A 22 -27.78 -32.67 -20.81
CA ASP A 22 -26.80 -32.41 -19.74
C ASP A 22 -25.47 -31.93 -20.30
N ALA A 23 -25.02 -32.53 -21.40
CA ALA A 23 -23.84 -32.06 -22.13
C ALA A 23 -24.03 -30.61 -22.61
N PHE A 24 -25.19 -30.30 -23.22
CA PHE A 24 -25.55 -28.94 -23.60
C PHE A 24 -25.52 -27.96 -22.41
N LYS A 25 -26.15 -28.32 -21.28
CA LYS A 25 -26.14 -27.47 -20.08
C LYS A 25 -24.73 -27.23 -19.55
N LEU A 26 -23.88 -28.25 -19.49
CA LEU A 26 -22.49 -28.10 -19.04
C LEU A 26 -21.70 -27.19 -19.98
N THR A 27 -21.89 -27.31 -21.29
CA THR A 27 -21.31 -26.39 -22.28
C THR A 27 -21.80 -24.96 -22.05
N GLU A 28 -23.12 -24.73 -21.97
CA GLU A 28 -23.69 -23.40 -21.71
C GLU A 28 -23.15 -22.80 -20.41
N PHE A 29 -23.15 -23.56 -19.31
CA PHE A 29 -22.69 -23.07 -18.01
C PHE A 29 -21.20 -22.75 -18.03
N SER A 30 -20.39 -23.60 -18.66
CA SER A 30 -18.94 -23.40 -18.75
C SER A 30 -18.61 -22.17 -19.59
N GLU A 31 -19.10 -22.11 -20.83
CA GLU A 31 -18.67 -21.14 -21.83
C GLU A 31 -19.35 -19.76 -21.63
N LYS A 32 -20.64 -19.75 -21.30
CA LYS A 32 -21.42 -18.51 -21.23
C LYS A 32 -21.45 -17.90 -19.84
N TYR A 33 -21.55 -18.72 -18.78
CA TYR A 33 -21.78 -18.22 -17.42
C TYR A 33 -20.50 -18.17 -16.58
N LEU A 34 -19.63 -19.16 -16.72
CA LEU A 34 -18.38 -19.26 -15.96
C LEU A 34 -17.14 -18.89 -16.81
N GLY A 35 -17.37 -18.42 -18.04
CA GLY A 35 -16.35 -17.97 -18.99
C GLY A 35 -15.44 -19.10 -19.47
N TYR A 36 -14.24 -19.20 -18.89
CA TYR A 36 -13.24 -20.20 -19.26
C TYR A 36 -13.15 -21.37 -18.27
N ARG A 37 -14.04 -21.43 -17.28
CA ARG A 37 -14.07 -22.49 -16.26
C ARG A 37 -15.01 -23.60 -16.69
N LYS A 38 -14.54 -24.85 -16.60
CA LYS A 38 -15.34 -26.03 -16.94
C LYS A 38 -16.26 -26.40 -15.76
N ALA A 39 -17.56 -26.41 -16.00
CA ALA A 39 -18.56 -26.88 -15.07
C ALA A 39 -18.66 -28.42 -15.09
N GLU A 40 -18.98 -29.02 -13.95
CA GLU A 40 -19.30 -30.44 -13.82
C GLU A 40 -20.51 -30.60 -12.88
N PHE A 41 -21.38 -31.58 -13.17
CA PHE A 41 -22.47 -31.93 -12.26
C PHE A 41 -21.99 -32.87 -11.16
N THR A 42 -22.54 -32.74 -9.95
CA THR A 42 -22.35 -33.68 -8.85
C THR A 42 -23.70 -34.06 -8.25
N GLU A 43 -23.86 -35.34 -7.92
CA GLU A 43 -25.04 -35.86 -7.22
C GLU A 43 -24.84 -35.89 -5.70
N LYS A 44 -23.66 -35.48 -5.23
CA LYS A 44 -23.34 -35.38 -3.80
C LYS A 44 -23.59 -33.93 -3.37
N MET A 45 -24.51 -33.76 -2.41
CA MET A 45 -24.67 -32.48 -1.73
C MET A 45 -23.46 -32.26 -0.83
N THR A 46 -22.58 -31.34 -1.21
CA THR A 46 -21.37 -30.99 -0.47
C THR A 46 -21.19 -29.49 -0.51
N PHE A 47 -21.06 -28.89 0.66
CA PHE A 47 -20.67 -27.49 0.80
C PHE A 47 -19.14 -27.39 0.83
N LEU A 48 -18.60 -26.35 0.20
CA LEU A 48 -17.20 -25.99 0.37
C LEU A 48 -17.04 -25.40 1.77
N ASP A 49 -16.13 -25.96 2.55
CA ASP A 49 -15.84 -25.54 3.92
C ASP A 49 -14.46 -24.88 3.95
N SER A 50 -14.45 -23.55 3.82
CA SER A 50 -13.22 -22.76 3.75
C SER A 50 -12.38 -22.85 5.03
N THR A 51 -12.93 -23.31 6.15
CA THR A 51 -12.18 -23.49 7.41
C THR A 51 -11.24 -24.70 7.37
N LYS A 52 -11.45 -25.61 6.41
CA LYS A 52 -10.61 -26.82 6.22
C LYS A 52 -9.61 -26.67 5.08
N ASP A 53 -9.75 -25.62 4.28
CA ASP A 53 -8.83 -25.35 3.18
C ASP A 53 -7.47 -24.90 3.72
N LYS A 54 -6.40 -25.28 3.01
CA LYS A 54 -5.07 -24.75 3.32
C LYS A 54 -5.04 -23.27 2.95
N ALA A 55 -4.57 -22.43 3.87
CA ALA A 55 -4.32 -21.03 3.58
C ALA A 55 -3.31 -20.86 2.44
N ILE A 56 -3.46 -19.77 1.69
CA ILE A 56 -2.50 -19.34 0.68
C ILE A 56 -1.12 -19.17 1.35
N PRO A 57 -0.08 -19.84 0.84
CA PRO A 57 1.25 -19.80 1.44
C PRO A 57 1.86 -18.40 1.34
N ILE A 58 2.70 -18.06 2.32
CA ILE A 58 3.43 -16.80 2.38
C ILE A 58 4.77 -16.97 1.64
N TYR A 59 4.93 -16.29 0.50
CA TYR A 59 6.18 -16.28 -0.25
C TYR A 59 7.25 -15.48 0.51
N ARG A 60 8.43 -16.10 0.69
CA ARG A 60 9.61 -15.50 1.30
C ARG A 60 10.86 -15.92 0.53
N ILE A 61 11.92 -15.14 0.65
CA ILE A 61 13.23 -15.37 0.03
C ILE A 61 14.31 -15.55 1.11
N THR A 62 14.17 -14.81 2.21
CA THR A 62 15.04 -14.87 3.37
C THR A 62 14.29 -15.41 4.58
N ASN A 63 15.03 -15.96 5.54
CA ASN A 63 14.51 -16.16 6.89
C ASN A 63 14.56 -14.83 7.68
N SER A 64 14.06 -14.83 8.92
CA SER A 64 14.05 -13.64 9.79
C SER A 64 15.45 -13.14 10.21
N GLU A 65 16.51 -13.90 9.95
CA GLU A 65 17.91 -13.45 10.13
C GLU A 65 18.48 -12.78 8.87
N GLY A 66 17.70 -12.67 7.79
CA GLY A 66 18.15 -12.11 6.51
C GLY A 66 18.98 -13.08 5.65
N LYS A 67 19.01 -14.38 5.98
CA LYS A 67 19.71 -15.40 5.19
C LYS A 67 18.78 -15.98 4.13
N PHE A 68 19.28 -16.10 2.89
CA PHE A 68 18.53 -16.73 1.79
C PHE A 68 18.16 -18.17 2.11
N THR A 69 16.88 -18.51 1.97
CA THR A 69 16.41 -19.90 2.05
C THR A 69 16.61 -20.65 0.74
N ASP A 70 16.61 -19.93 -0.38
CA ASP A 70 16.96 -20.42 -1.71
C ASP A 70 17.79 -19.34 -2.43
N PRO A 71 19.12 -19.51 -2.56
CA PRO A 71 19.99 -18.55 -3.24
C PRO A 71 19.64 -18.28 -4.71
N SER A 72 18.87 -19.15 -5.36
CA SER A 72 18.44 -18.93 -6.76
C SER A 72 17.40 -17.82 -6.91
N GLN A 73 16.74 -17.45 -5.80
CA GLN A 73 15.73 -16.39 -5.75
C GLN A 73 16.33 -15.01 -5.48
N ASP A 74 17.64 -14.90 -5.25
CA ASP A 74 18.32 -13.61 -5.05
C ASP A 74 18.18 -12.72 -6.31
N PRO A 75 17.56 -11.53 -6.21
CA PRO A 75 17.46 -10.60 -7.33
C PRO A 75 18.81 -10.00 -7.75
N LYS A 76 19.88 -10.21 -6.97
CA LYS A 76 21.26 -9.75 -7.22
C LYS A 76 21.34 -8.24 -7.42
N PHE A 77 20.83 -7.50 -6.44
CA PHE A 77 20.92 -6.04 -6.44
C PHE A 77 22.38 -5.58 -6.53
N SER A 78 22.61 -4.54 -7.33
CA SER A 78 23.88 -3.81 -7.25
C SER A 78 24.04 -3.16 -5.87
N LYS A 79 25.28 -2.87 -5.48
CA LYS A 79 25.57 -2.13 -4.25
C LYS A 79 24.79 -0.80 -4.19
N GLU A 80 24.67 -0.09 -5.31
CA GLU A 80 23.95 1.18 -5.38
C GLU A 80 22.45 1.01 -5.11
N GLU A 81 21.79 0.07 -5.78
CA GLU A 81 20.36 -0.21 -5.58
C GLU A 81 20.07 -0.64 -4.14
N ALA A 82 20.89 -1.55 -3.61
CA ALA A 82 20.73 -2.04 -2.24
C ALA A 82 20.89 -0.91 -1.23
N LEU A 83 21.92 -0.07 -1.38
CA LEU A 83 22.11 1.08 -0.50
C LEU A 83 20.99 2.12 -0.63
N LYS A 84 20.47 2.38 -1.83
CA LYS A 84 19.32 3.27 -2.02
C LYS A 84 18.10 2.78 -1.23
N MET A 85 17.78 1.48 -1.32
CA MET A 85 16.65 0.89 -0.59
C MET A 85 16.84 0.99 0.92
N TYR A 86 18.01 0.57 1.43
CA TYR A 86 18.30 0.62 2.85
C TYR A 86 18.28 2.05 3.43
N LYS A 87 18.90 3.00 2.72
CA LYS A 87 18.89 4.41 3.10
C LYS A 87 17.48 4.99 3.08
N SER A 88 16.63 4.60 2.13
CA SER A 88 15.23 5.04 2.08
C SER A 88 14.44 4.57 3.31
N MET A 89 14.58 3.30 3.70
CA MET A 89 13.90 2.75 4.88
C MET A 89 14.37 3.41 6.18
N THR A 90 15.68 3.59 6.35
CA THR A 90 16.25 4.20 7.56
C THR A 90 16.02 5.71 7.65
N LEU A 91 15.98 6.42 6.52
CA LEU A 91 15.59 7.83 6.45
C LEU A 91 14.13 8.01 6.86
N LEU A 92 13.22 7.17 6.34
CA LEU A 92 11.82 7.13 6.74
C LEU A 92 11.68 6.90 8.25
N ASN A 93 12.33 5.87 8.78
CA ASN A 93 12.28 5.55 10.21
C ASN A 93 12.81 6.71 11.09
N THR A 94 13.87 7.39 10.64
CA THR A 94 14.42 8.58 11.33
C THR A 94 13.47 9.77 11.28
N MET A 95 12.87 10.03 10.11
CA MET A 95 11.87 11.07 9.92
C MET A 95 10.64 10.84 10.81
N ASP A 96 10.15 9.61 10.85
CA ASP A 96 8.99 9.22 11.63
C ASP A 96 9.18 9.47 13.12
N LYS A 97 10.33 9.12 13.68
CA LYS A 97 10.67 9.40 15.09
C LYS A 97 10.58 10.90 15.40
N ILE A 98 11.19 11.73 14.55
CA ILE A 98 11.23 13.19 14.76
C ILE A 98 9.86 13.84 14.60
N LEU A 99 9.09 13.46 13.57
CA LEU A 99 7.78 14.05 13.32
C LEU A 99 6.71 13.56 14.28
N TYR A 100 6.81 12.32 14.76
CA TYR A 100 5.98 11.84 15.85
C TYR A 100 6.18 12.68 17.12
N ASP A 101 7.43 12.90 17.54
CA ASP A 101 7.75 13.74 18.70
C ASP A 101 7.33 15.21 18.50
N SER A 102 7.47 15.73 17.28
CA SER A 102 6.99 17.07 16.90
C SER A 102 5.49 17.23 17.13
N GLN A 103 4.72 16.22 16.70
CA GLN A 103 3.28 16.20 16.91
C GLN A 103 2.96 16.13 18.42
N ARG A 104 3.72 15.34 19.19
CA ARG A 104 3.54 15.27 20.66
C ARG A 104 3.76 16.60 21.37
N GLN A 105 4.58 17.48 20.79
CA GLN A 105 4.82 18.85 21.24
C GLN A 105 3.81 19.88 20.71
N GLY A 106 2.83 19.46 19.89
CA GLY A 106 1.83 20.35 19.29
C GLY A 106 2.35 21.22 18.14
N ARG A 107 3.53 20.92 17.59
CA ARG A 107 4.13 21.70 16.48
C ARG A 107 3.49 21.40 15.13
N ILE A 108 3.00 20.17 14.97
CA ILE A 108 2.11 19.76 13.87
C ILE A 108 0.86 19.12 14.47
N SER A 109 -0.25 19.10 13.72
CA SER A 109 -1.55 18.69 14.25
C SER A 109 -1.74 17.17 14.32
N PHE A 110 -1.12 16.42 13.40
CA PHE A 110 -1.32 14.99 13.23
C PHE A 110 -0.07 14.33 12.65
N TYR A 111 0.15 13.05 12.94
CA TYR A 111 1.18 12.26 12.27
C TYR A 111 0.86 10.76 12.31
N MET A 112 1.41 10.01 11.35
CA MET A 112 1.34 8.55 11.26
C MET A 112 2.72 8.03 10.90
N THR A 113 3.23 7.07 11.68
CA THR A 113 4.52 6.45 11.42
C THR A 113 4.38 5.26 10.48
N SER A 114 5.48 4.78 9.91
CA SER A 114 5.51 3.63 9.00
C SER A 114 6.25 2.42 9.60
N PHE A 115 6.43 2.39 10.93
CA PHE A 115 7.23 1.38 11.61
C PHE A 115 6.71 -0.04 11.38
N GLY A 116 7.57 -0.90 10.84
CA GLY A 116 7.27 -2.29 10.48
C GLY A 116 6.93 -2.45 9.01
N GLU A 117 6.56 -1.38 8.31
CA GLU A 117 6.07 -1.44 6.93
C GLU A 117 7.10 -0.90 5.91
N GLU A 118 8.33 -0.60 6.33
CA GLU A 118 9.33 0.05 5.49
C GLU A 118 9.71 -0.76 4.24
N ALA A 119 9.88 -2.09 4.36
CA ALA A 119 10.18 -2.94 3.20
C ALA A 119 8.99 -3.11 2.25
N ASN A 120 7.76 -3.09 2.75
CA ASN A 120 6.56 -3.09 1.92
C ASN A 120 6.60 -1.90 0.96
N HIS A 121 6.89 -0.71 1.48
CA HIS A 121 6.97 0.51 0.69
C HIS A 121 8.17 0.51 -0.27
N VAL A 122 9.38 0.29 0.25
CA VAL A 122 10.61 0.46 -0.51
C VAL A 122 10.82 -0.69 -1.50
N GLY A 123 10.57 -1.93 -1.09
CA GLY A 123 10.71 -3.11 -1.95
C GLY A 123 9.74 -3.06 -3.14
N SER A 124 8.49 -2.65 -2.91
CA SER A 124 7.51 -2.52 -3.99
C SER A 124 7.80 -1.32 -4.90
N ALA A 125 8.18 -0.17 -4.34
CA ALA A 125 8.54 1.01 -5.13
C ALA A 125 9.76 0.76 -6.03
N ALA A 126 10.74 -0.01 -5.55
CA ALA A 126 11.94 -0.38 -6.31
C ALA A 126 11.66 -1.29 -7.52
N ALA A 127 10.55 -2.03 -7.51
CA ALA A 127 10.14 -2.90 -8.61
C ALA A 127 9.28 -2.18 -9.67
N LEU A 128 8.80 -0.97 -9.38
CA LEU A 128 8.04 -0.12 -10.30
C LEU A 128 8.96 0.77 -11.14
N GLN A 129 8.47 1.21 -12.29
CA GLN A 129 9.12 2.26 -13.08
C GLN A 129 8.68 3.65 -12.59
N PRO A 130 9.50 4.71 -12.76
CA PRO A 130 9.14 6.07 -12.38
C PRO A 130 7.83 6.57 -13.01
N GLU A 131 7.51 6.09 -14.21
CA GLU A 131 6.30 6.47 -14.97
C GLU A 131 5.04 5.71 -14.54
N ASP A 132 5.16 4.64 -13.74
CA ASP A 132 4.01 3.92 -13.20
C ASP A 132 3.31 4.79 -12.15
N LEU A 133 1.98 4.84 -12.22
CA LEU A 133 1.17 5.70 -11.36
C LEU A 133 0.89 5.00 -10.02
N VAL A 134 1.04 5.73 -8.92
CA VAL A 134 0.80 5.23 -7.57
C VAL A 134 -0.37 5.94 -6.92
N TYR A 135 -1.29 5.16 -6.37
CA TYR A 135 -2.29 5.59 -5.40
C TYR A 135 -1.96 4.99 -4.03
N GLY A 136 -2.05 5.79 -2.97
CA GLY A 136 -1.82 5.33 -1.60
C GLY A 136 -3.04 5.50 -0.71
N GLN A 137 -2.90 5.12 0.56
CA GLN A 137 -3.91 5.27 1.59
C GLN A 137 -3.52 6.36 2.60
N TYR A 138 -2.34 6.25 3.22
CA TYR A 138 -1.74 7.24 4.15
C TYR A 138 -0.44 6.76 4.81
N ARG A 139 0.01 5.52 4.56
CA ARG A 139 1.25 4.97 5.16
C ARG A 139 2.39 4.84 4.15
N GLU A 140 2.16 5.19 2.90
CA GLU A 140 3.07 4.95 1.77
C GLU A 140 4.24 5.97 1.67
N THR A 141 4.62 6.63 2.76
CA THR A 141 5.71 7.62 2.79
C THR A 141 7.03 7.05 2.27
N GLY A 142 7.29 5.76 2.47
CA GLY A 142 8.47 5.09 1.92
C GLY A 142 8.51 5.03 0.39
N VAL A 143 7.35 4.97 -0.28
CA VAL A 143 7.25 4.99 -1.75
C VAL A 143 7.64 6.36 -2.28
N LEU A 144 7.14 7.42 -1.63
CA LEU A 144 7.45 8.81 -1.94
C LEU A 144 8.94 9.09 -1.80
N LEU A 145 9.55 8.76 -0.65
CA LEU A 145 10.97 8.96 -0.40
C LEU A 145 11.85 8.20 -1.40
N TYR A 146 11.51 6.94 -1.70
CA TYR A 146 12.27 6.14 -2.67
C TYR A 146 12.22 6.72 -4.10
N ARG A 147 11.08 7.33 -4.46
CA ARG A 147 10.88 8.02 -5.75
C ARG A 147 11.43 9.45 -5.79
N GLY A 148 12.03 9.94 -4.70
CA GLY A 148 12.70 11.24 -4.66
C GLY A 148 11.85 12.38 -4.13
N PHE A 149 10.71 12.12 -3.50
CA PHE A 149 10.06 13.13 -2.67
C PHE A 149 10.97 13.45 -1.49
N SER A 150 11.36 14.70 -1.35
CA SER A 150 12.35 15.10 -0.35
C SER A 150 11.74 15.17 1.05
N VAL A 151 12.57 14.96 2.07
CA VAL A 151 12.18 15.20 3.47
C VAL A 151 11.66 16.63 3.66
N GLN A 152 12.24 17.61 2.96
CA GLN A 152 11.78 19.00 3.02
C GLN A 152 10.34 19.16 2.53
N GLN A 153 9.93 18.45 1.48
CA GLN A 153 8.55 18.46 0.99
C GLN A 153 7.60 17.78 1.97
N CYS A 154 7.99 16.65 2.59
CA CYS A 154 7.20 16.03 3.67
C CYS A 154 6.96 17.04 4.82
N MET A 155 8.01 17.75 5.23
CA MET A 155 7.93 18.76 6.28
C MET A 155 7.00 19.91 5.89
N HIS A 156 7.10 20.42 4.66
CA HIS A 156 6.22 21.49 4.19
C HIS A 156 4.74 21.09 4.23
N GLN A 157 4.40 19.87 3.82
CA GLN A 157 3.04 19.35 3.88
C GLN A 157 2.55 19.17 5.32
N CYS A 158 3.35 18.57 6.21
CA CYS A 158 2.96 18.39 7.62
C CYS A 158 2.80 19.73 8.37
N TYR A 159 3.59 20.74 8.03
CA TYR A 159 3.40 22.07 8.56
C TYR A 159 2.29 22.85 7.84
N GLY A 160 1.79 22.40 6.69
CA GLY A 160 0.84 23.16 5.88
C GLY A 160 1.30 24.58 5.57
N ASN A 161 2.60 24.75 5.33
CA ASN A 161 3.19 26.07 5.08
C ASN A 161 3.08 26.47 3.60
N GLU A 162 3.43 27.70 3.24
CA GLU A 162 3.24 28.22 1.87
C GLU A 162 4.05 27.47 0.78
N LYS A 163 5.06 26.67 1.18
CA LYS A 163 5.88 25.86 0.28
C LYS A 163 5.33 24.45 0.11
N ASP A 164 4.25 24.10 0.79
CA ASP A 164 3.52 22.87 0.52
C ASP A 164 2.90 22.93 -0.88
N ILE A 165 3.16 21.89 -1.69
CA ILE A 165 2.55 21.73 -3.00
C ILE A 165 1.03 21.58 -2.87
N GLY A 166 0.55 20.97 -1.78
CA GLY A 166 -0.86 20.87 -1.40
C GLY A 166 -1.44 22.15 -0.80
N LYS A 167 -0.67 23.25 -0.75
CA LYS A 167 -1.07 24.58 -0.27
C LYS A 167 -1.61 24.59 1.17
N GLY A 168 -1.22 23.63 2.00
CA GLY A 168 -1.65 23.52 3.39
C GLY A 168 -3.14 23.19 3.57
N LYS A 169 -3.79 22.64 2.54
CA LYS A 169 -5.24 22.40 2.51
C LYS A 169 -5.67 21.08 3.14
N GLN A 170 -4.75 20.14 3.32
CA GLN A 170 -5.04 18.83 3.87
C GLN A 170 -4.31 18.57 5.20
N MET A 171 -4.84 17.59 5.93
CA MET A 171 -4.22 17.09 7.16
C MET A 171 -2.77 16.63 6.91
N PRO A 172 -1.85 16.74 7.88
CA PRO A 172 -0.52 16.15 7.77
C PRO A 172 -0.54 14.69 7.29
N VAL A 173 0.52 14.27 6.59
CA VAL A 173 0.69 12.94 5.99
C VAL A 173 -0.16 12.71 4.73
N HIS A 174 -0.95 13.71 4.28
CA HIS A 174 -1.67 13.66 3.01
C HIS A 174 -0.80 14.12 1.84
N TYR A 175 0.28 13.38 1.59
CA TYR A 175 1.24 13.71 0.55
C TYR A 175 0.71 13.47 -0.86
N GLY A 176 1.28 14.16 -1.84
CA GLY A 176 0.98 13.99 -3.26
C GLY A 176 2.03 14.68 -4.11
N SER A 177 2.35 14.11 -5.27
CA SER A 177 3.29 14.74 -6.20
C SER A 177 3.08 14.23 -7.63
N LYS A 178 2.77 15.18 -8.52
CA LYS A 178 2.67 14.92 -9.96
C LYS A 178 4.01 14.48 -10.55
N ASP A 179 5.12 15.07 -10.11
CA ASP A 179 6.45 14.86 -10.70
C ASP A 179 6.97 13.43 -10.54
N ILE A 180 6.52 12.73 -9.50
CA ILE A 180 6.89 11.33 -9.22
C ILE A 180 5.72 10.35 -9.38
N ASN A 181 4.66 10.79 -10.07
CA ASN A 181 3.46 10.01 -10.35
C ASN A 181 2.83 9.38 -9.09
N PHE A 182 2.70 10.18 -8.02
CA PHE A 182 2.04 9.77 -6.79
C PHE A 182 0.80 10.64 -6.57
N VAL A 183 -0.38 10.04 -6.69
CA VAL A 183 -1.65 10.74 -6.53
C VAL A 183 -1.85 11.16 -5.07
N THR A 184 -2.32 12.38 -4.86
CA THR A 184 -2.51 12.95 -3.53
C THR A 184 -3.44 12.08 -2.68
N ILE A 185 -3.00 11.77 -1.47
CA ILE A 185 -3.76 11.03 -0.47
C ILE A 185 -5.04 11.78 -0.06
N SER A 186 -6.09 11.01 0.21
CA SER A 186 -7.33 11.48 0.84
C SER A 186 -7.70 10.59 2.04
N SER A 187 -8.36 11.16 3.06
CA SER A 187 -8.73 10.43 4.28
C SER A 187 -9.75 9.31 4.07
N PRO A 188 -10.81 9.46 3.23
CA PRO A 188 -11.81 8.42 3.03
C PRO A 188 -11.19 7.13 2.51
N LEU A 189 -11.31 6.07 3.30
CA LEU A 189 -10.72 4.78 2.98
C LEU A 189 -11.25 4.25 1.65
N THR A 190 -10.36 3.61 0.91
CA THR A 190 -10.67 2.76 -0.25
C THR A 190 -11.16 3.49 -1.50
N THR A 191 -11.56 4.76 -1.40
CA THR A 191 -11.98 5.59 -2.55
C THR A 191 -10.96 5.63 -3.69
N GLN A 192 -9.67 5.50 -3.37
CA GLN A 192 -8.58 5.48 -4.35
C GLN A 192 -8.54 4.20 -5.20
N LEU A 193 -9.10 3.08 -4.72
CA LEU A 193 -9.06 1.79 -5.44
C LEU A 193 -9.83 1.86 -6.77
N PRO A 194 -11.12 2.21 -6.82
CA PRO A 194 -11.83 2.31 -8.10
C PRO A 194 -11.28 3.44 -8.99
N GLN A 195 -10.74 4.51 -8.41
CA GLN A 195 -10.05 5.58 -9.17
C GLN A 195 -8.78 5.06 -9.86
N ALA A 196 -7.98 4.26 -9.16
CA ALA A 196 -6.81 3.59 -9.70
C ALA A 196 -7.18 2.65 -10.86
N VAL A 197 -8.29 1.92 -10.74
CA VAL A 197 -8.82 1.08 -11.83
C VAL A 197 -9.18 1.90 -13.07
N GLY A 198 -9.82 3.07 -12.89
CA GLY A 198 -10.12 3.99 -13.98
C GLY A 198 -8.86 4.49 -14.70
N SER A 199 -7.83 4.85 -13.92
CA SER A 199 -6.52 5.27 -14.46
C SER A 199 -5.83 4.13 -15.24
N ALA A 200 -5.86 2.91 -14.69
CA ALA A 200 -5.30 1.73 -15.35
C ALA A 200 -6.04 1.42 -16.66
N TYR A 201 -7.36 1.56 -16.66
CA TYR A 201 -8.15 1.38 -17.87
C TYR A 201 -7.81 2.41 -18.95
N ALA A 202 -7.55 3.67 -18.57
CA ALA A 202 -7.06 4.69 -19.49
C ALA A 202 -5.68 4.31 -20.08
N PHE A 203 -4.71 3.89 -19.25
CA PHE A 203 -3.40 3.43 -19.70
C PHE A 203 -3.47 2.26 -20.68
N LYS A 204 -4.39 1.32 -20.45
CA LYS A 204 -4.64 0.23 -21.40
C LYS A 204 -5.15 0.75 -22.74
N ARG A 205 -6.12 1.67 -22.74
CA ARG A 205 -6.69 2.24 -23.98
C ARG A 205 -5.63 3.02 -24.76
N GLU A 206 -4.75 3.73 -24.06
CA GLU A 206 -3.62 4.47 -24.63
C GLU A 206 -2.48 3.56 -25.09
N LYS A 207 -2.47 2.28 -24.66
CA LYS A 207 -1.33 1.36 -24.86
C LYS A 207 -0.03 1.95 -24.32
N SER A 208 -0.09 2.60 -23.16
CA SER A 208 1.00 3.42 -22.64
C SER A 208 2.22 2.62 -22.15
N GLY A 209 2.09 1.30 -21.96
CA GLY A 209 3.14 0.45 -21.38
C GLY A 209 3.42 0.75 -19.90
N LYS A 210 2.46 1.39 -19.21
CA LYS A 210 2.51 1.76 -17.79
C LYS A 210 1.51 0.93 -17.00
N VAL A 211 1.80 0.73 -15.71
CA VAL A 211 0.85 0.13 -14.76
C VAL A 211 0.40 1.14 -13.72
N VAL A 212 -0.68 0.81 -13.02
CA VAL A 212 -1.09 1.50 -11.80
C VAL A 212 -0.85 0.58 -10.61
N CYS A 213 -0.20 1.08 -9.56
CA CYS A 213 -0.12 0.42 -8.27
C CYS A 213 -1.03 1.16 -7.28
N VAL A 214 -1.84 0.43 -6.53
CA VAL A 214 -2.69 1.01 -5.48
C VAL A 214 -2.49 0.28 -4.16
N TYR A 215 -2.13 1.03 -3.13
CA TYR A 215 -1.92 0.53 -1.77
C TYR A 215 -3.16 0.71 -0.90
N PHE A 216 -3.39 -0.24 0.00
CA PHE A 216 -4.44 -0.21 1.02
C PHE A 216 -4.15 -1.20 2.15
N GLY A 217 -4.77 -0.99 3.31
CA GLY A 217 -4.69 -1.90 4.46
C GLY A 217 -5.76 -2.99 4.45
N ASP A 218 -5.58 -4.02 5.27
CA ASP A 218 -6.54 -5.12 5.46
C ASP A 218 -7.95 -4.63 5.85
N GLY A 219 -8.05 -3.64 6.75
CA GLY A 219 -9.35 -3.05 7.09
C GLY A 219 -10.00 -2.24 5.98
N ALA A 220 -9.22 -1.54 5.16
CA ALA A 220 -9.75 -0.82 4.01
C ALA A 220 -10.37 -1.79 2.98
N ALA A 221 -9.89 -3.03 2.91
CA ALA A 221 -10.43 -4.06 2.05
C ALA A 221 -11.82 -4.60 2.47
N SER A 222 -12.38 -4.10 3.57
CA SER A 222 -13.78 -4.36 3.98
C SER A 222 -14.78 -3.34 3.42
N GLU A 223 -14.30 -2.21 2.90
CA GLU A 223 -15.16 -1.19 2.27
C GLU A 223 -15.73 -1.67 0.92
N GLY A 224 -16.94 -1.17 0.57
CA GLY A 224 -17.61 -1.51 -0.68
C GLY A 224 -16.82 -1.15 -1.94
N ASP A 225 -16.02 -0.08 -1.88
CA ASP A 225 -15.17 0.36 -2.99
C ASP A 225 -14.07 -0.65 -3.34
N ALA A 226 -13.62 -1.49 -2.38
CA ALA A 226 -12.65 -2.55 -2.66
C ALA A 226 -13.28 -3.63 -3.53
N HIS A 227 -14.51 -4.04 -3.22
CA HIS A 227 -15.29 -4.97 -4.04
C HIS A 227 -15.49 -4.42 -5.45
N ALA A 228 -15.91 -3.15 -5.57
CA ALA A 228 -16.12 -2.50 -6.86
C ALA A 228 -14.83 -2.50 -7.69
N ALA A 229 -13.70 -2.11 -7.10
CA ALA A 229 -12.41 -2.03 -7.78
C ALA A 229 -11.91 -3.41 -8.24
N PHE A 230 -11.95 -4.43 -7.37
CA PHE A 230 -11.50 -5.78 -7.73
C PHE A 230 -12.29 -6.33 -8.91
N ASN A 231 -13.61 -6.19 -8.88
CA ASN A 231 -14.47 -6.67 -9.96
C ASN A 231 -14.27 -5.88 -11.26
N PHE A 232 -14.19 -4.54 -11.20
CA PHE A 232 -13.98 -3.71 -12.37
C PHE A 232 -12.61 -3.97 -13.01
N ALA A 233 -11.54 -4.09 -12.21
CA ALA A 233 -10.22 -4.41 -12.73
C ALA A 233 -10.18 -5.73 -13.49
N ALA A 234 -10.83 -6.77 -12.95
CA ALA A 234 -10.89 -8.08 -13.57
C ALA A 234 -11.69 -8.08 -14.87
N THR A 235 -12.94 -7.61 -14.82
CA THR A 235 -13.86 -7.61 -15.96
C THR A 235 -13.37 -6.69 -17.08
N LEU A 236 -12.77 -5.55 -16.72
CA LEU A 236 -12.18 -4.61 -17.66
C LEU A 236 -10.73 -4.95 -17.99
N LYS A 237 -10.11 -6.01 -17.44
CA LYS A 237 -8.72 -6.41 -17.71
C LYS A 237 -7.77 -5.22 -17.59
N CYS A 238 -7.70 -4.61 -16.41
CA CYS A 238 -6.88 -3.41 -16.20
C CYS A 238 -5.42 -3.77 -15.85
N PRO A 239 -4.42 -2.98 -16.32
CA PRO A 239 -3.01 -3.11 -15.94
C PRO A 239 -2.76 -2.51 -14.54
N ILE A 240 -3.28 -3.18 -13.52
CA ILE A 240 -3.27 -2.71 -12.13
C ILE A 240 -2.73 -3.76 -11.17
N ILE A 241 -2.01 -3.28 -10.16
CA ILE A 241 -1.53 -4.05 -9.01
C ILE A 241 -2.20 -3.49 -7.76
N PHE A 242 -2.96 -4.34 -7.07
CA PHE A 242 -3.51 -4.10 -5.76
C PHE A 242 -2.51 -4.58 -4.71
N PHE A 243 -1.96 -3.68 -3.92
CA PHE A 243 -1.00 -4.00 -2.87
C PHE A 243 -1.64 -3.82 -1.49
N CYS A 244 -2.10 -4.92 -0.91
CA CYS A 244 -2.67 -4.95 0.44
C CYS A 244 -1.57 -5.10 1.49
N ARG A 245 -1.48 -4.15 2.41
CA ARG A 245 -0.65 -4.24 3.63
C ARG A 245 -1.52 -4.82 4.74
N ASN A 246 -1.36 -6.11 5.01
CA ASN A 246 -2.06 -6.77 6.10
C ASN A 246 -1.16 -6.77 7.35
N ASN A 247 -1.45 -5.86 8.26
CA ASN A 247 -0.63 -5.65 9.46
C ASN A 247 -1.31 -6.15 10.75
N GLY A 248 -2.46 -6.83 10.60
CA GLY A 248 -3.22 -7.44 11.67
C GLY A 248 -4.26 -6.54 12.34
N TYR A 249 -4.28 -5.22 12.08
CA TYR A 249 -5.15 -4.29 12.79
C TYR A 249 -5.62 -3.07 11.97
N ALA A 250 -6.94 -2.83 12.01
CA ALA A 250 -7.55 -1.58 11.58
C ALA A 250 -7.89 -0.70 12.80
N ILE A 251 -7.03 0.29 13.09
CA ILE A 251 -7.04 1.03 14.37
C ILE A 251 -6.89 0.03 15.53
N SER A 252 -7.99 -0.29 16.21
CA SER A 252 -8.09 -1.25 17.33
C SER A 252 -8.70 -2.59 16.94
N THR A 253 -9.30 -2.71 15.76
CA THR A 253 -10.01 -3.92 15.31
C THR A 253 -9.01 -4.96 14.79
N PRO A 254 -8.85 -6.12 15.44
CA PRO A 254 -8.02 -7.21 14.96
C PRO A 254 -8.65 -7.90 13.74
N THR A 255 -7.84 -8.67 13.00
CA THR A 255 -8.27 -9.31 11.74
C THR A 255 -9.37 -10.37 11.89
N ASP A 256 -9.48 -11.03 13.03
CA ASP A 256 -10.57 -11.99 13.33
C ASP A 256 -11.94 -11.32 13.49
N GLU A 257 -11.97 -10.03 13.81
CA GLU A 257 -13.17 -9.18 13.76
C GLU A 257 -13.33 -8.46 12.42
N GLN A 258 -12.30 -8.46 11.56
CA GLN A 258 -12.32 -7.80 10.26
C GLN A 258 -12.87 -8.71 9.15
N TYR A 259 -12.46 -9.98 9.14
CA TYR A 259 -12.89 -10.97 8.15
C TYR A 259 -12.78 -12.40 8.70
N ALA A 260 -13.56 -13.32 8.13
CA ALA A 260 -13.54 -14.73 8.48
C ALA A 260 -12.88 -15.64 7.41
N GLY A 261 -12.40 -15.05 6.32
CA GLY A 261 -11.75 -15.77 5.22
C GLY A 261 -10.23 -15.87 5.38
N ASP A 262 -9.58 -16.47 4.39
CA ASP A 262 -8.12 -16.55 4.30
C ASP A 262 -7.51 -15.20 3.86
N GLY A 263 -7.58 -14.20 4.74
CA GLY A 263 -7.05 -12.86 4.49
C GLY A 263 -7.66 -12.17 3.28
N ILE A 264 -6.92 -11.22 2.74
CA ILE A 264 -7.29 -10.49 1.52
C ILE A 264 -6.90 -11.29 0.28
N ALA A 265 -5.78 -12.03 0.30
CA ALA A 265 -5.40 -12.91 -0.81
C ALA A 265 -6.49 -13.95 -1.11
N GLY A 266 -7.20 -14.47 -0.11
CA GLY A 266 -8.33 -15.38 -0.31
C GLY A 266 -9.47 -14.80 -1.14
N LYS A 267 -9.62 -13.47 -1.21
CA LYS A 267 -10.65 -12.78 -2.00
C LYS A 267 -10.33 -12.76 -3.50
N GLY A 268 -9.04 -12.61 -3.85
CA GLY A 268 -8.59 -12.34 -5.22
C GLY A 268 -9.05 -13.35 -6.29
N PRO A 269 -8.87 -14.68 -6.08
CA PRO A 269 -9.31 -15.70 -7.03
C PRO A 269 -10.83 -15.69 -7.32
N GLY A 270 -11.64 -15.24 -6.36
CA GLY A 270 -13.09 -15.08 -6.51
C GLY A 270 -13.46 -14.05 -7.59
N TYR A 271 -12.65 -13.00 -7.75
CA TYR A 271 -12.79 -11.99 -8.81
C TYR A 271 -12.02 -12.35 -10.09
N GLY A 272 -11.18 -13.39 -10.07
CA GLY A 272 -10.29 -13.73 -11.18
C GLY A 272 -9.00 -12.91 -11.22
N LEU A 273 -8.58 -12.35 -10.08
CA LEU A 273 -7.28 -11.66 -9.96
C LEU A 273 -6.14 -12.68 -9.82
N HIS A 274 -5.01 -12.41 -10.46
CA HIS A 274 -3.77 -13.12 -10.14
C HIS A 274 -3.35 -12.75 -8.73
N THR A 275 -3.13 -13.73 -7.85
CA THR A 275 -3.02 -13.45 -6.42
C THR A 275 -1.82 -14.13 -5.78
N ILE A 276 -1.11 -13.41 -4.93
CA ILE A 276 0.01 -13.90 -4.13
C ILE A 276 -0.01 -13.30 -2.73
N ARG A 277 0.42 -14.08 -1.74
CA ARG A 277 0.72 -13.59 -0.38
C ARG A 277 2.23 -13.61 -0.16
N VAL A 278 2.79 -12.56 0.43
CA VAL A 278 4.23 -12.40 0.65
C VAL A 278 4.55 -12.06 2.10
N ASP A 279 5.75 -12.42 2.54
CA ASP A 279 6.36 -11.89 3.76
C ASP A 279 6.70 -10.42 3.52
N GLY A 280 5.93 -9.51 4.11
CA GLY A 280 6.10 -8.06 3.96
C GLY A 280 7.33 -7.51 4.68
N ASN A 281 7.92 -8.28 5.61
CA ASN A 281 9.15 -7.90 6.28
C ASN A 281 10.40 -8.34 5.49
N ASP A 282 10.22 -9.20 4.47
CA ASP A 282 11.22 -9.60 3.50
C ASP A 282 11.21 -8.68 2.27
N LEU A 283 12.12 -7.70 2.26
CA LEU A 283 12.24 -6.77 1.13
C LEU A 283 12.43 -7.48 -0.21
N PHE A 284 13.18 -8.59 -0.25
CA PHE A 284 13.42 -9.33 -1.48
C PHE A 284 12.14 -9.97 -1.99
N ALA A 285 11.36 -10.57 -1.10
CA ALA A 285 10.09 -11.21 -1.46
C ALA A 285 9.09 -10.19 -2.00
N VAL A 286 8.98 -9.04 -1.33
CA VAL A 286 8.15 -7.91 -1.80
C VAL A 286 8.61 -7.44 -3.18
N TYR A 287 9.92 -7.21 -3.37
CA TYR A 287 10.48 -6.77 -4.65
C TYR A 287 10.20 -7.77 -5.78
N ASN A 288 10.49 -9.06 -5.58
CA ASN A 288 10.31 -10.08 -6.60
C ASN A 288 8.83 -10.25 -6.98
N ALA A 289 7.94 -10.30 -5.98
CA ALA A 289 6.50 -10.41 -6.23
C ALA A 289 5.97 -9.18 -6.96
N MET A 290 6.42 -7.98 -6.59
CA MET A 290 6.02 -6.75 -7.25
C MET A 290 6.55 -6.66 -8.69
N LYS A 291 7.79 -7.09 -8.93
CA LYS A 291 8.40 -7.13 -10.27
C LYS A 291 7.62 -8.05 -11.20
N GLU A 292 7.24 -9.23 -10.72
CA GLU A 292 6.43 -10.16 -11.51
C GLU A 292 4.98 -9.68 -11.66
N ALA A 293 4.39 -9.10 -10.62
CA ALA A 293 3.07 -8.50 -10.68
C ALA A 293 3.00 -7.39 -11.74
N ARG A 294 4.07 -6.60 -11.87
CA ARG A 294 4.20 -5.60 -12.93
C ARG A 294 4.22 -6.23 -14.32
N ASN A 295 4.97 -7.31 -14.53
CA ASN A 295 4.99 -8.02 -15.80
C ASN A 295 3.59 -8.52 -16.19
N LEU A 296 2.89 -9.15 -15.24
CA LEU A 296 1.51 -9.62 -15.44
C LEU A 296 0.55 -8.46 -15.71
N ALA A 297 0.63 -7.38 -14.94
CA ALA A 297 -0.22 -6.21 -15.13
C ALA A 297 -0.03 -5.58 -16.52
N LEU A 298 1.19 -5.53 -17.05
CA LEU A 298 1.45 -5.08 -18.44
C LEU A 298 0.75 -5.94 -19.50
N GLU A 299 0.50 -7.22 -19.20
CA GLU A 299 -0.32 -8.11 -20.03
C GLU A 299 -1.83 -7.96 -19.79
N ASN A 300 -2.26 -6.92 -19.08
CA ASN A 300 -3.65 -6.65 -18.68
C ASN A 300 -4.24 -7.72 -17.75
N LYS A 301 -3.38 -8.35 -16.93
CA LYS A 301 -3.77 -9.29 -15.89
C LYS A 301 -3.68 -8.59 -14.54
N PRO A 302 -4.80 -8.14 -13.95
CA PRO A 302 -4.76 -7.45 -12.67
C PRO A 302 -4.28 -8.39 -11.56
N VAL A 303 -3.45 -7.85 -10.67
CA VAL A 303 -2.76 -8.63 -9.63
C VAL A 303 -3.15 -8.13 -8.24
N LEU A 304 -3.33 -9.05 -7.30
CA LEU A 304 -3.46 -8.78 -5.87
C LEU A 304 -2.24 -9.37 -5.13
N ILE A 305 -1.50 -8.50 -4.46
CA ILE A 305 -0.45 -8.88 -3.52
C ILE A 305 -0.99 -8.58 -2.11
N GLU A 306 -1.00 -9.59 -1.24
CA GLU A 306 -1.17 -9.40 0.20
C GLU A 306 0.18 -9.54 0.89
N ALA A 307 0.72 -8.44 1.39
CA ALA A 307 1.96 -8.43 2.14
C ALA A 307 1.65 -8.49 3.64
N MET A 308 2.08 -9.59 4.27
CA MET A 308 1.89 -9.84 5.70
C MET A 308 2.98 -9.11 6.48
N THR A 309 2.60 -8.24 7.40
CA THR A 309 3.52 -7.44 8.20
C THR A 309 2.95 -7.19 9.58
N TYR A 310 3.56 -6.28 10.35
CA TYR A 310 3.08 -5.90 11.67
C TYR A 310 3.21 -4.39 11.88
N ARG A 311 2.13 -3.78 12.40
CA ARG A 311 2.12 -2.36 12.73
C ARG A 311 2.82 -2.12 14.06
N ILE A 312 4.12 -1.87 14.05
CA ILE A 312 4.91 -1.70 15.28
C ILE A 312 4.46 -0.45 16.05
N GLY A 313 4.25 0.66 15.35
CA GLY A 313 3.75 1.90 15.96
C GLY A 313 2.26 1.85 16.32
N HIS A 314 1.78 2.91 16.98
CA HIS A 314 0.35 3.18 17.10
C HIS A 314 -0.29 3.37 15.72
N HIS A 315 -1.62 3.36 15.66
CA HIS A 315 -2.34 3.63 14.40
C HIS A 315 -1.96 5.03 13.86
N SER A 316 -2.03 6.03 14.73
CA SER A 316 -1.66 7.43 14.49
C SER A 316 -1.28 8.09 15.81
N THR A 317 -0.94 9.38 15.77
CA THR A 317 -0.77 10.18 16.99
C THR A 317 -2.06 10.40 17.79
N SER A 318 -3.23 10.07 17.24
CA SER A 318 -4.52 10.15 17.92
C SER A 318 -4.95 8.81 18.54
N ASP A 319 -4.07 7.81 18.51
CA ASP A 319 -4.33 6.46 19.00
C ASP A 319 -3.30 6.09 20.08
N ASP A 320 -3.75 5.32 21.07
CA ASP A 320 -2.88 4.62 22.02
C ASP A 320 -3.14 3.13 21.91
N SER A 321 -2.24 2.45 21.21
CA SER A 321 -2.41 1.03 20.95
C SER A 321 -2.18 0.12 22.14
N THR A 322 -1.64 0.64 23.25
CA THR A 322 -1.46 -0.17 24.48
C THR A 322 -2.81 -0.52 25.13
N ALA A 323 -3.89 0.16 24.73
CA ALA A 323 -5.25 -0.13 25.17
C ALA A 323 -5.82 -1.45 24.60
N TYR A 324 -5.27 -1.97 23.50
CA TYR A 324 -5.81 -3.15 22.81
C TYR A 324 -4.75 -4.11 22.26
N ARG A 325 -3.45 -3.83 22.46
CA ARG A 325 -2.34 -4.74 22.12
C ARG A 325 -1.38 -4.84 23.28
N THR A 326 -0.78 -6.02 23.45
CA THR A 326 0.20 -6.24 24.52
C THR A 326 1.58 -5.74 24.11
N GLN A 327 2.35 -5.23 25.08
CA GLN A 327 3.74 -4.84 24.82
C GLN A 327 4.60 -6.02 24.39
N ASP A 328 4.32 -7.22 24.91
CA ASP A 328 5.02 -8.45 24.56
C ASP A 328 4.85 -8.82 23.09
N GLU A 329 3.63 -8.68 22.54
CA GLU A 329 3.35 -8.88 21.12
C GLU A 329 4.19 -7.93 20.26
N ILE A 330 4.21 -6.64 20.59
CA ILE A 330 4.97 -5.61 19.86
C ILE A 330 6.48 -5.90 19.94
N ASN A 331 6.99 -6.22 21.12
CA ASN A 331 8.41 -6.54 21.34
C ASN A 331 8.85 -7.76 20.53
N GLN A 332 8.01 -8.79 20.42
CA GLN A 332 8.33 -9.96 19.59
C GLN A 332 8.59 -9.59 18.13
N TRP A 333 7.78 -8.71 17.55
CA TRP A 333 8.00 -8.24 16.18
C TRP A 333 9.25 -7.36 16.05
N MET A 334 9.49 -6.48 17.02
CA MET A 334 10.67 -5.60 17.03
C MET A 334 11.98 -6.38 17.16
N GLU A 335 12.02 -7.44 17.97
CA GLU A 335 13.22 -8.21 18.25
C GLU A 335 13.46 -9.34 17.25
N LYS A 336 12.41 -10.04 16.83
CA LYS A 336 12.54 -11.27 16.03
C LYS A 336 12.50 -11.04 14.53
N ASP A 337 11.79 -10.01 14.05
CA ASP A 337 11.50 -9.86 12.63
C ASP A 337 11.50 -8.40 12.16
N ASN A 338 12.53 -7.65 12.56
CA ASN A 338 12.70 -6.26 12.12
C ASN A 338 13.15 -6.19 10.65
N THR A 339 12.31 -5.59 9.81
CA THR A 339 12.55 -5.52 8.36
C THR A 339 13.82 -4.77 7.95
N ILE A 340 14.16 -3.67 8.63
CA ILE A 340 15.38 -2.89 8.37
C ILE A 340 16.61 -3.72 8.73
N ASN A 341 16.60 -4.39 9.89
CA ASN A 341 17.71 -5.23 10.31
C ASN A 341 17.90 -6.44 9.37
N ARG A 342 16.81 -7.08 8.93
CA ARG A 342 16.88 -8.19 7.96
C ARG A 342 17.64 -7.79 6.70
N PHE A 343 17.35 -6.62 6.14
CA PHE A 343 18.05 -6.13 4.95
C PHE A 343 19.46 -5.60 5.26
N TYR A 344 19.70 -5.04 6.45
CA TYR A 344 21.04 -4.66 6.90
C TYR A 344 22.01 -5.87 6.93
N GLN A 345 21.56 -7.02 7.44
CA GLN A 345 22.39 -8.24 7.46
C GLN A 345 22.83 -8.66 6.05
N TYR A 346 21.95 -8.52 5.05
CA TYR A 346 22.32 -8.75 3.65
C TYR A 346 23.45 -7.81 3.19
N LEU A 347 23.36 -6.51 3.50
CA LEU A 347 24.39 -5.55 3.11
C LEU A 347 25.75 -5.86 3.75
N ILE A 348 25.77 -6.23 5.03
CA ILE A 348 27.00 -6.62 5.73
C ILE A 348 27.58 -7.89 5.13
N SER A 349 26.75 -8.92 4.89
CA SER A 349 27.21 -10.20 4.32
C SER A 349 27.81 -10.07 2.91
N ASN A 350 27.37 -9.07 2.13
CA ASN A 350 27.87 -8.78 0.79
C ASN A 350 29.03 -7.74 0.76
N ASN A 351 29.52 -7.28 1.92
CA ASN A 351 30.51 -6.19 2.03
C ASN A 351 30.07 -4.89 1.31
N TYR A 352 28.76 -4.64 1.25
CA TYR A 352 28.20 -3.41 0.67
C TYR A 352 28.15 -2.28 1.68
N TRP A 353 28.18 -2.61 2.96
CA TRP A 353 28.03 -1.68 4.08
C TRP A 353 28.89 -2.13 5.26
N SER A 354 29.08 -1.24 6.22
CA SER A 354 29.81 -1.51 7.46
C SER A 354 29.13 -0.80 8.63
N GLU A 355 29.45 -1.23 9.86
CA GLU A 355 28.91 -0.62 11.07
C GLU A 355 29.31 0.86 11.20
N GLU A 356 30.51 1.23 10.76
CA GLU A 356 30.99 2.62 10.77
C GLU A 356 30.23 3.49 9.76
N GLU A 357 30.02 2.99 8.54
CA GLU A 357 29.21 3.67 7.52
C GLU A 357 27.76 3.82 7.97
N ASP A 358 27.21 2.81 8.65
CA ASP A 358 25.85 2.84 9.20
C ASP A 358 25.68 3.92 10.26
N LYS A 359 26.57 3.95 11.27
CA LYS A 359 26.57 4.97 12.32
C LYS A 359 26.69 6.37 11.74
N LYS A 360 27.56 6.55 10.73
CA LYS A 360 27.71 7.81 10.01
C LYS A 360 26.42 8.19 9.28
N TRP A 361 25.83 7.26 8.53
CA TRP A 361 24.60 7.48 7.79
C TRP A 361 23.43 7.86 8.70
N ILE A 362 23.21 7.16 9.80
CA ILE A 362 22.13 7.49 10.74
C ILE A 362 22.29 8.91 11.30
N LYS A 363 23.53 9.33 11.59
CA LYS A 363 23.82 10.71 12.00
C LYS A 363 23.52 11.72 10.89
N ASP A 364 23.90 11.42 9.65
CA ASP A 364 23.66 12.26 8.49
C ASP A 364 22.16 12.38 8.16
N ALA A 365 21.41 11.26 8.18
CA ALA A 365 19.96 11.23 8.01
C ALA A 365 19.24 12.04 9.09
N ARG A 366 19.64 11.89 10.37
CA ARG A 366 19.08 12.71 11.46
C ARG A 366 19.36 14.19 11.24
N LYS A 367 20.57 14.55 10.79
CA LYS A 367 20.93 15.94 10.49
C LYS A 367 20.10 16.49 9.33
N GLU A 368 19.90 15.71 8.26
CA GLU A 368 19.05 16.07 7.12
C GLU A 368 17.62 16.35 7.59
N VAL A 369 17.01 15.44 8.34
CA VAL A 369 15.64 15.58 8.85
C VAL A 369 15.51 16.81 9.76
N LEU A 370 16.42 17.00 10.71
CA LEU A 370 16.39 18.17 11.61
C LEU A 370 16.61 19.48 10.86
N THR A 371 17.43 19.48 9.81
CA THR A 371 17.61 20.67 8.95
C THR A 371 16.31 20.99 8.22
N ALA A 372 15.69 20.00 7.60
CA ALA A 372 14.42 20.15 6.90
C ALA A 372 13.28 20.61 7.83
N PHE A 373 13.24 20.04 9.04
CA PHE A 373 12.33 20.41 10.12
C PHE A 373 12.47 21.89 10.51
N ASN A 374 13.68 22.29 10.90
CA ASN A 374 13.97 23.67 11.32
C ASN A 374 13.72 24.68 10.20
N ASN A 375 13.93 24.29 8.95
CA ASN A 375 13.59 25.11 7.79
C ASN A 375 12.08 25.26 7.64
N ALA A 376 11.32 24.16 7.68
CA ALA A 376 9.87 24.18 7.48
C ALA A 376 9.12 24.94 8.58
N GLU A 377 9.59 24.85 9.83
CA GLU A 377 9.00 25.55 10.97
C GLU A 377 9.08 27.07 10.87
N LYS A 378 10.09 27.60 10.18
CA LYS A 378 10.28 29.05 9.97
C LYS A 378 9.47 29.59 8.78
N VAL A 379 8.94 28.71 7.93
CA VAL A 379 8.18 29.12 6.74
C VAL A 379 6.75 29.43 7.16
N LYS A 380 6.26 30.60 6.73
CA LYS A 380 4.91 31.05 7.00
C LYS A 380 3.86 30.18 6.30
N LYS A 381 2.63 30.23 6.79
CA LYS A 381 1.46 29.62 6.14
C LYS A 381 1.13 30.38 4.85
N ALA A 382 0.45 29.71 3.92
CA ALA A 382 -0.08 30.34 2.71
C ALA A 382 -1.01 31.51 3.05
N HIS A 383 -1.14 32.50 2.16
CA HIS A 383 -2.04 33.64 2.40
C HIS A 383 -3.48 33.14 2.57
N PRO A 384 -4.31 33.70 3.47
CA PRO A 384 -5.67 33.21 3.71
C PRO A 384 -6.53 33.06 2.44
N ASN A 385 -6.38 33.96 1.46
CA ASN A 385 -7.09 33.88 0.17
C ASN A 385 -6.86 32.56 -0.58
N ASP A 386 -5.73 31.87 -0.35
CA ASP A 386 -5.44 30.60 -1.00
C ASP A 386 -6.44 29.50 -0.64
N MET A 387 -7.24 29.67 0.43
CA MET A 387 -8.34 28.75 0.76
C MET A 387 -9.44 28.70 -0.31
N PHE A 388 -9.63 29.79 -1.06
CA PHE A 388 -10.65 29.89 -2.11
C PHE A 388 -10.16 29.40 -3.48
N ASN A 389 -8.83 29.33 -3.65
CA ASN A 389 -8.21 28.88 -4.90
C ASN A 389 -8.40 27.37 -5.10
N ASP A 390 -8.37 26.91 -6.35
CA ASP A 390 -8.44 25.49 -6.77
C ASP A 390 -9.71 24.72 -6.35
N VAL A 391 -10.74 25.38 -5.82
CA VAL A 391 -12.07 24.77 -5.65
C VAL A 391 -12.63 24.37 -7.02
N TYR A 392 -12.44 25.25 -8.00
CA TYR A 392 -12.62 25.01 -9.43
C TYR A 392 -11.36 25.45 -10.18
N HIS A 393 -11.26 25.11 -11.48
CA HIS A 393 -10.14 25.57 -12.31
C HIS A 393 -10.09 27.10 -12.42
N GLU A 394 -11.24 27.72 -12.66
CA GLU A 394 -11.41 29.17 -12.62
C GLU A 394 -12.26 29.54 -11.40
N LEU A 395 -11.88 30.61 -10.69
CA LEU A 395 -12.58 31.06 -9.49
C LEU A 395 -13.96 31.64 -9.87
N PRO A 396 -15.09 30.99 -9.50
CA PRO A 396 -16.40 31.49 -9.86
C PRO A 396 -16.74 32.78 -9.10
N ASP A 397 -17.59 33.64 -9.68
CA ASP A 397 -17.95 34.95 -9.11
C ASP A 397 -18.48 34.87 -7.67
N HIS A 398 -19.26 33.83 -7.35
CA HIS A 398 -19.79 33.66 -6.01
C HIS A 398 -18.70 33.33 -4.97
N ILE A 399 -17.66 32.58 -5.35
CA ILE A 399 -16.52 32.30 -4.47
C ILE A 399 -15.62 33.53 -4.37
N LYS A 400 -15.43 34.26 -5.47
CA LYS A 400 -14.73 35.55 -5.46
C LYS A 400 -15.39 36.53 -4.50
N LYS A 401 -16.72 36.64 -4.52
CA LYS A 401 -17.48 37.46 -3.58
C LYS A 401 -17.23 37.04 -2.12
N GLN A 402 -17.22 35.74 -1.81
CA GLN A 402 -16.90 35.25 -0.47
C GLN A 402 -15.47 35.61 -0.04
N MET A 403 -14.51 35.53 -0.96
CA MET A 403 -13.13 35.95 -0.71
C MET A 403 -13.05 37.46 -0.41
N ASP A 404 -13.79 38.28 -1.16
CA ASP A 404 -13.86 39.73 -0.94
C ASP A 404 -14.51 40.06 0.41
N GLU A 405 -15.60 39.37 0.78
CA GLU A 405 -16.24 39.46 2.10
C GLU A 405 -15.26 39.07 3.23
N MET A 406 -14.47 38.01 3.06
CA MET A 406 -13.42 37.64 4.02
C MET A 406 -12.34 38.72 4.13
N ASN A 407 -11.89 39.28 3.00
CA ASN A 407 -10.89 40.35 3.00
C ASN A 407 -11.40 41.61 3.73
N GLU A 408 -12.66 41.97 3.55
CA GLU A 408 -13.30 43.07 4.30
C GLU A 408 -13.38 42.74 5.80
N HIS A 409 -13.74 41.51 6.15
CA HIS A 409 -13.75 41.04 7.53
C HIS A 409 -12.36 41.12 8.18
N LEU A 410 -11.31 40.62 7.52
CA LEU A 410 -9.94 40.66 8.01
C LEU A 410 -9.38 42.09 8.09
N LYS A 411 -9.85 43.01 7.24
CA LYS A 411 -9.51 44.44 7.37
C LYS A 411 -10.07 45.05 8.65
N ASN A 412 -11.29 44.68 9.05
CA ASN A 412 -11.98 45.24 10.22
C ASN A 412 -11.65 44.50 11.54
N TYR A 413 -11.36 43.20 11.46
CA TYR A 413 -11.25 42.30 12.60
C TYR A 413 -9.94 41.49 12.63
N GLY A 414 -8.98 41.82 11.76
CA GLY A 414 -7.74 41.05 11.58
C GLY A 414 -6.89 40.88 12.84
N GLN A 415 -7.00 41.78 13.82
CA GLN A 415 -6.35 41.68 15.13
C GLN A 415 -6.78 40.44 15.94
N HIS A 416 -7.91 39.81 15.58
CA HIS A 416 -8.41 38.59 16.23
C HIS A 416 -7.95 37.30 15.53
N TYR A 417 -7.16 37.42 14.45
CA TYR A 417 -6.68 36.29 13.65
C TYR A 417 -5.14 36.24 13.64
N PRO A 418 -4.54 35.04 13.49
CA PRO A 418 -3.08 34.86 13.52
C PRO A 418 -2.40 35.28 12.20
N LEU A 419 -2.71 36.46 11.68
CA LEU A 419 -2.28 36.92 10.35
C LEU A 419 -0.75 37.08 10.22
N ASP A 420 -0.04 37.25 11.33
CA ASP A 420 1.42 37.32 11.37
C ASP A 420 2.09 36.00 10.92
N GLN A 421 1.41 34.87 11.11
CA GLN A 421 1.86 33.54 10.69
C GLN A 421 1.68 33.27 9.20
N HIS A 422 0.92 34.09 8.49
CA HIS A 422 0.63 33.94 7.07
C HIS A 422 1.52 34.85 6.22
N SER A 423 1.85 34.39 5.02
CA SER A 423 2.56 35.18 4.02
C SER A 423 1.69 36.33 3.51
N PRO A 424 2.30 37.44 3.06
CA PRO A 424 1.55 38.51 2.40
C PRO A 424 0.90 38.01 1.10
N SER A 425 -0.11 38.74 0.61
CA SER A 425 -0.68 38.46 -0.71
C SER A 425 0.42 38.48 -1.78
N LYS A 426 0.37 37.50 -2.69
CA LYS A 426 1.25 37.45 -3.86
C LYS A 426 0.88 38.49 -4.90
#